data_AF-A0AAV4H7Y6-F1
#
_entry.id   AF-A0AAV4H7Y6-F1
#
_cell.length_a   1.000
_cell.length_b   1.000
_cell.length_c   1.000
_cell.angle_alpha   90.00
_cell.angle_beta   90.00
_cell.angle_gamma   90.00
#
_symmetry.space_group_name_H-M   'P 1'
#
loop_
_entity.id
_entity.type
_entity.pdbx_description
1 polymer ?
#
loop_
_entity_poly.entity_id
_entity_poly.type
_entity_poly.pdbx_seq_one_letter_code
_entity_poly.pdbx_strand_id
1 'polypeptide(L)'
;MPCLSELDRHRALGLLQAGLPICEVSTCMNVNRTTIFRLRQRLHETDTVSDRPRSGRPRYTTQRQDRNLVRNHMNNRFLSASASSRQTRGRNNQRISANTVGRRLSTSGLRARRPCIGLILTQRHGHQRTLWAQEHAAWDRIQWQSARIQ
;
A
#
# COMPACT_ATOMS: atom_id res chain seq x y z
N MET A 1 -3.94 25.92 3.93
CA MET A 1 -5.18 26.33 3.27
C MET A 1 -6.14 26.80 4.34
N PRO A 2 -7.05 27.73 4.03
CA PRO A 2 -8.11 28.04 4.97
C PRO A 2 -8.84 26.76 5.33
N CYS A 3 -9.12 26.57 6.61
CA CYS A 3 -9.81 25.41 7.17
C CYS A 3 -11.31 25.40 6.80
N LEU A 4 -11.67 25.87 5.60
CA LEU A 4 -13.05 25.85 5.13
C LEU A 4 -13.43 24.44 4.72
N SER A 5 -14.57 23.99 5.22
CA SER A 5 -15.21 22.78 4.73
C SER A 5 -15.52 22.92 3.24
N GLU A 6 -15.66 21.81 2.53
CA GLU A 6 -16.03 21.84 1.12
C GLU A 6 -17.37 22.56 0.89
N LEU A 7 -18.34 22.37 1.80
CA LEU A 7 -19.63 23.07 1.78
C LEU A 7 -19.46 24.59 1.89
N ASP A 8 -18.64 25.05 2.83
CA ASP A 8 -18.40 26.48 3.03
C ASP A 8 -17.72 27.11 1.82
N ARG A 9 -16.84 26.37 1.13
CA ARG A 9 -16.24 26.85 -0.11
C ARG A 9 -17.29 27.05 -1.20
N HIS A 10 -18.20 26.10 -1.38
CA HIS A 10 -19.29 26.24 -2.35
C HIS A 10 -20.23 27.39 -1.98
N ARG A 11 -20.57 27.56 -0.69
CA ARG A 11 -21.37 28.69 -0.22
C ARG A 11 -20.68 30.03 -0.51
N ALA A 12 -19.38 30.16 -0.20
CA ALA A 12 -18.61 31.36 -0.48
C ALA A 12 -18.59 31.69 -1.98
N LEU A 13 -18.43 30.68 -2.83
CA LEU A 13 -18.44 30.84 -4.28
C LEU A 13 -19.81 31.23 -4.81
N GLY A 14 -20.90 30.66 -4.27
CA GLY A 14 -22.26 31.07 -4.60
C GLY A 14 -22.54 32.52 -4.26
N LEU A 15 -22.06 33.01 -3.10
CA LEU A 15 -22.17 34.43 -2.73
C LEU A 15 -21.37 35.33 -3.69
N LEU A 16 -20.17 34.91 -4.10
CA LEU A 16 -19.38 35.65 -5.09
C LEU A 16 -20.07 35.67 -6.47
N GLN A 17 -20.71 34.57 -6.88
CA GLN A 17 -21.48 34.48 -8.12
C GLN A 17 -22.74 35.36 -8.09
N ALA A 18 -23.36 35.51 -6.91
CA ALA A 18 -24.45 36.45 -6.69
C ALA A 18 -24.02 37.93 -6.70
N GLY A 19 -22.73 38.22 -6.93
CA GLY A 19 -22.20 39.57 -7.09
C GLY A 19 -21.71 40.22 -5.78
N LEU A 20 -21.73 39.52 -4.64
CA LEU A 20 -21.20 40.09 -3.40
C LEU A 20 -19.69 40.30 -3.49
N PRO A 21 -19.17 41.44 -2.99
CA PRO A 21 -17.73 41.66 -2.93
C PRO A 21 -17.09 40.72 -1.91
N ILE A 22 -15.82 40.34 -2.16
CA ILE A 22 -15.01 39.47 -1.28
C ILE A 22 -15.06 39.91 0.19
N CYS A 23 -15.07 41.22 0.39
CA CYS A 23 -15.19 41.89 1.68
C CYS A 23 -16.43 41.45 2.47
N GLU A 24 -17.59 41.48 1.83
CA GLU A 24 -18.86 41.12 2.47
C GLU A 24 -18.96 39.61 2.68
N VAL A 25 -18.51 38.81 1.72
CA VAL A 25 -18.46 37.34 1.87
C VAL A 25 -17.58 36.94 3.06
N SER A 26 -16.42 37.61 3.21
CA SER A 26 -15.51 37.43 4.33
C SER A 26 -16.17 37.74 5.67
N THR A 27 -16.88 38.86 5.78
CA THR A 27 -17.61 39.25 7.00
C THR A 27 -18.78 38.31 7.29
N CYS A 28 -19.59 37.98 6.29
CA CYS A 28 -20.76 37.10 6.40
C CYS A 28 -20.38 35.70 6.88
N MET A 29 -19.26 35.18 6.38
CA MET A 29 -18.79 33.84 6.75
C MET A 29 -17.83 33.83 7.95
N ASN A 30 -17.46 34.99 8.49
CA ASN A 30 -16.45 35.15 9.54
C ASN A 30 -15.10 34.47 9.18
N VAL A 31 -14.62 34.71 7.96
CA VAL A 31 -13.36 34.14 7.43
C VAL A 31 -12.46 35.26 6.93
N ASN A 32 -11.15 35.14 7.05
CA ASN A 32 -10.21 36.15 6.55
C ASN A 32 -10.41 36.43 5.02
N ARG A 33 -10.44 37.70 4.61
CA ARG A 33 -10.56 38.12 3.19
C ARG A 33 -9.62 37.38 2.24
N THR A 34 -8.37 37.13 2.66
CA THR A 34 -7.35 36.44 1.85
C THR A 34 -7.74 35.00 1.50
N THR A 35 -8.52 34.35 2.36
CA THR A 35 -9.08 33.01 2.11
C THR A 35 -10.05 33.03 0.95
N ILE A 36 -11.01 33.94 0.96
CA ILE A 36 -12.05 34.05 -0.07
C ILE A 36 -11.41 34.45 -1.40
N PHE A 37 -10.44 35.38 -1.36
CA PHE A 37 -9.65 35.74 -2.54
C PHE A 37 -8.92 34.52 -3.14
N ARG A 38 -8.16 33.77 -2.32
CA ARG A 38 -7.42 32.57 -2.76
C ARG A 38 -8.35 31.46 -3.27
N LEU A 39 -9.55 31.33 -2.68
CA LEU A 39 -10.57 30.39 -3.12
C LEU A 39 -11.06 30.74 -4.53
N ARG A 40 -11.44 32.01 -4.76
CA ARG A 40 -11.88 32.49 -6.08
C ARG A 40 -10.77 32.34 -7.13
N GLN A 41 -9.55 32.77 -6.80
CA GLN A 41 -8.39 32.66 -7.68
C GLN A 41 -8.15 31.20 -8.09
N ARG A 42 -8.20 30.27 -7.12
CA ARG A 42 -8.03 28.86 -7.42
C ARG A 42 -9.10 28.33 -8.36
N LEU A 43 -10.36 28.69 -8.13
CA LEU A 43 -11.44 28.25 -9.01
C LEU A 43 -11.16 28.69 -10.46
N HIS A 44 -10.67 29.91 -10.67
CA HIS A 44 -10.26 30.36 -12.01
C HIS A 44 -9.05 29.59 -12.57
N GLU A 45 -8.09 29.19 -11.74
CA GLU A 45 -6.89 28.48 -12.19
C GLU A 45 -7.13 26.99 -12.50
N THR A 46 -7.95 26.30 -11.70
CA THR A 46 -8.06 24.83 -11.74
C THR A 46 -9.49 24.30 -11.87
N ASP A 47 -10.48 25.19 -11.97
CA ASP A 47 -11.91 24.87 -12.08
C ASP A 47 -12.42 23.88 -11.02
N THR A 48 -11.75 23.85 -9.87
CA THR A 48 -11.97 22.87 -8.80
C THR A 48 -11.83 23.52 -7.44
N VAL A 49 -12.75 23.13 -6.55
CA VAL A 49 -12.84 23.60 -5.16
C VAL A 49 -12.19 22.62 -4.19
N SER A 50 -11.95 21.40 -4.65
CA SER A 50 -11.35 20.31 -3.88
C SER A 50 -9.91 20.60 -3.47
N ASP A 51 -9.48 19.92 -2.41
CA ASP A 51 -8.08 20.00 -1.98
C ASP A 51 -7.18 19.29 -2.99
N ARG A 52 -6.08 19.94 -3.36
CA ARG A 52 -5.06 19.31 -4.19
C ARG A 52 -4.44 18.12 -3.44
N PRO A 53 -4.16 17.00 -4.13
CA PRO A 53 -3.43 15.91 -3.53
C PRO A 53 -2.08 16.45 -3.02
N ARG A 54 -1.79 16.21 -1.74
CA ARG A 54 -0.50 16.58 -1.17
C ARG A 54 0.54 15.56 -1.62
N SER A 55 1.71 16.04 -2.06
CA SER A 55 2.83 15.18 -2.46
C SER A 55 3.33 14.25 -1.35
N GLY A 56 3.08 14.63 -0.08
CA GLY A 56 3.53 13.89 1.09
C GLY A 56 5.05 13.91 1.25
N ARG A 57 5.56 13.16 2.24
CA ARG A 57 6.99 13.05 2.47
C ARG A 57 7.63 12.12 1.44
N PRO A 58 8.75 12.50 0.80
CA PRO A 58 9.49 11.61 -0.09
C PRO A 58 9.87 10.30 0.61
N ARG A 59 9.92 9.21 -0.17
CA ARG A 59 10.33 7.90 0.33
C ARG A 59 11.82 7.91 0.70
N TYR A 60 12.13 7.21 1.80
CA TYR A 60 13.51 6.92 2.22
C TYR A 60 14.22 5.89 1.35
N THR A 61 13.51 5.15 0.50
CA THR A 61 14.08 4.16 -0.40
C THR A 61 13.75 4.51 -1.85
N THR A 62 14.62 4.11 -2.76
CA THR A 62 14.41 4.23 -4.20
C THR A 62 13.68 3.00 -4.75
N GLN A 63 13.04 3.13 -5.90
CA GLN A 63 12.34 2.00 -6.54
C GLN A 63 13.30 0.85 -6.90
N ARG A 64 14.57 1.13 -7.21
CA ARG A 64 15.60 0.10 -7.45
C ARG A 64 15.90 -0.67 -6.17
N GLN A 65 16.04 0.02 -5.03
CA GLN A 65 16.25 -0.62 -3.73
C GLN A 65 15.05 -1.49 -3.35
N ASP A 66 13.83 -0.97 -3.53
CA ASP A 66 12.60 -1.71 -3.24
C ASP A 66 12.51 -3.01 -4.08
N ARG A 67 12.82 -2.95 -5.39
CA ARG A 67 12.86 -4.15 -6.26
C ARG A 67 13.91 -5.17 -5.79
N ASN A 68 15.08 -4.72 -5.35
CA ASN A 68 16.11 -5.60 -4.83
C ASN A 68 15.69 -6.26 -3.52
N LEU A 69 15.05 -5.51 -2.61
CA LEU A 69 14.48 -6.07 -1.39
C LEU A 69 13.48 -7.18 -1.70
N VAL A 70 12.53 -6.92 -2.61
CA VAL A 70 11.53 -7.91 -3.01
C VAL A 70 12.20 -9.15 -3.60
N ARG A 71 13.17 -9.00 -4.52
CA ARG A 71 13.91 -10.13 -5.11
C ARG A 71 14.61 -10.97 -4.06
N ASN A 72 15.33 -10.32 -3.13
CA ASN A 72 16.08 -11.02 -2.08
C ASN A 72 15.14 -11.84 -1.17
N HIS A 73 13.98 -11.29 -0.82
CA HIS A 73 12.98 -11.97 0.01
C HIS A 73 12.21 -13.06 -0.74
N MET A 74 12.09 -12.97 -2.07
CA MET A 74 11.53 -14.06 -2.89
C MET A 74 12.51 -15.23 -3.00
N ASN A 75 13.80 -14.95 -3.16
CA ASN A 75 14.84 -15.97 -3.24
C ASN A 75 15.09 -16.66 -1.89
N ASN A 76 15.04 -15.90 -0.78
CA ASN A 76 15.18 -16.43 0.56
C ASN A 76 14.00 -16.00 1.44
N ARG A 77 13.00 -16.88 1.54
CA ARG A 77 11.78 -16.64 2.33
C ARG A 77 12.02 -16.54 3.84
N PHE A 78 13.18 -16.98 4.34
CA PHE A 78 13.56 -16.90 5.76
C PHE A 78 14.39 -15.65 6.09
N LEU A 79 14.71 -14.82 5.10
CA LEU A 79 15.47 -13.59 5.32
C LEU A 79 14.67 -12.62 6.21
N SER A 80 15.26 -12.20 7.33
CA SER A 80 14.60 -11.24 8.21
C SER A 80 14.65 -9.81 7.67
N ALA A 81 13.60 -9.03 7.94
CA ALA A 81 13.56 -7.61 7.60
C ALA A 81 14.71 -6.82 8.28
N SER A 82 15.09 -7.22 9.51
CA SER A 82 16.22 -6.63 10.24
C SER A 82 17.57 -6.88 9.57
N ALA A 83 17.80 -8.09 9.05
CA ALA A 83 19.00 -8.40 8.28
C ALA A 83 19.08 -7.54 7.01
N SER A 84 17.96 -7.44 6.28
CA SER A 84 17.89 -6.60 5.07
C SER A 84 18.09 -5.12 5.37
N SER A 85 17.56 -4.63 6.50
CA SER A 85 17.74 -3.24 6.97
C SER A 85 19.20 -2.90 7.27
N ARG A 86 19.98 -3.86 7.80
CA ARG A 86 21.43 -3.66 8.03
C ARG A 86 22.23 -3.59 6.72
N GLN A 87 21.83 -4.36 5.72
CA GLN A 87 22.53 -4.46 4.43
C GLN A 87 22.12 -3.38 3.42
N THR A 88 20.88 -2.91 3.49
CA THR A 88 20.33 -1.96 2.52
C THR A 88 20.45 -0.54 3.04
N ARG A 89 21.15 0.31 2.29
CA ARG A 89 21.16 1.76 2.52
C ARG A 89 20.01 2.38 1.74
N GLY A 90 19.33 3.34 2.35
CA GLY A 90 18.26 4.11 1.73
C GLY A 90 18.79 5.20 0.82
N ARG A 91 17.94 6.20 0.57
CA ARG A 91 18.28 7.44 -0.11
C ARG A 91 19.38 8.17 0.68
N ASN A 92 20.31 8.78 -0.04
CA ASN A 92 21.46 9.51 0.53
C ASN A 92 22.28 8.66 1.52
N ASN A 93 22.39 7.35 1.24
CA ASN A 93 23.12 6.38 2.07
C ASN A 93 22.64 6.27 3.53
N GLN A 94 21.43 6.73 3.84
CA GLN A 94 20.89 6.68 5.19
C GLN A 94 20.48 5.25 5.60
N ARG A 95 20.57 4.94 6.89
CA ARG A 95 20.11 3.65 7.42
C ARG A 95 18.59 3.58 7.34
N ILE A 96 18.06 2.46 6.86
CA ILE A 96 16.62 2.18 6.90
C ILE A 96 16.32 1.25 8.07
N SER A 97 15.13 1.39 8.66
CA SER A 97 14.67 0.50 9.72
C SER A 97 14.05 -0.79 9.17
N ALA A 98 14.00 -1.84 10.00
CA ALA A 98 13.28 -3.08 9.67
C ALA A 98 11.80 -2.82 9.32
N ASN A 99 11.15 -1.87 10.00
CA ASN A 99 9.78 -1.46 9.69
C ASN A 99 9.65 -0.86 8.28
N THR A 100 10.66 -0.11 7.82
CA THR A 100 10.66 0.43 6.46
C THR A 100 10.72 -0.71 5.45
N VAL A 101 11.60 -1.69 5.67
CA VAL A 101 11.68 -2.91 4.83
C VAL A 101 10.36 -3.66 4.82
N GLY A 102 9.76 -3.92 5.99
CA GLY A 102 8.48 -4.60 6.12
C GLY A 102 7.35 -3.90 5.36
N ARG A 103 7.27 -2.56 5.45
CA ARG A 103 6.31 -1.77 4.67
C ARG A 103 6.50 -1.95 3.17
N ARG A 104 7.75 -1.95 2.68
CA ARG A 104 8.05 -2.13 1.24
C ARG A 104 7.68 -3.52 0.73
N LEU A 105 7.97 -4.55 1.52
CA LEU A 105 7.58 -5.92 1.22
C LEU A 105 6.05 -6.03 1.18
N SER A 106 5.35 -5.48 2.17
CA SER A 106 3.89 -5.50 2.21
C SER A 106 3.23 -4.73 1.06
N THR A 107 3.76 -3.57 0.67
CA THR A 107 3.28 -2.83 -0.52
C THR A 107 3.41 -3.67 -1.78
N SER A 108 4.40 -4.58 -1.83
CA SER A 108 4.63 -5.49 -2.96
C SER A 108 3.90 -6.83 -2.79
N GLY A 109 2.99 -6.97 -1.82
CA GLY A 109 2.23 -8.19 -1.56
C GLY A 109 2.97 -9.28 -0.79
N LEU A 110 4.22 -9.06 -0.37
CA LEU A 110 4.98 -10.01 0.42
C LEU A 110 4.64 -9.89 1.91
N ARG A 111 4.24 -11.02 2.51
CA ARG A 111 3.95 -11.15 3.94
C ARG A 111 4.76 -12.28 4.54
N ALA A 112 5.12 -12.13 5.82
CA ALA A 112 5.72 -13.22 6.58
C ALA A 112 4.68 -14.33 6.77
N ARG A 113 5.11 -15.59 6.61
CA ARG A 113 4.31 -16.79 6.85
C ARG A 113 5.15 -17.76 7.67
N ARG A 114 4.48 -18.63 8.43
CA ARG A 114 5.13 -19.77 9.08
C ARG A 114 5.27 -20.89 8.04
N PRO A 115 6.44 -21.54 7.93
CA PRO A 115 6.56 -22.72 7.09
C PRO A 115 5.61 -23.82 7.59
N CYS A 116 5.11 -24.64 6.68
CA CYS A 116 4.36 -25.83 7.06
C CYS A 116 5.31 -26.80 7.79
N ILE A 117 4.84 -27.37 8.90
CA ILE A 117 5.59 -28.38 9.67
C ILE A 117 5.05 -29.74 9.25
N GLY A 118 5.92 -30.63 8.79
CA GLY A 118 5.55 -31.97 8.35
C GLY A 118 6.76 -32.88 8.12
N LEU A 119 6.50 -34.15 7.78
CA LEU A 119 7.54 -35.12 7.45
C LEU A 119 8.29 -34.68 6.19
N ILE A 120 9.62 -34.68 6.27
CA ILE A 120 10.47 -34.42 5.10
C ILE A 120 10.45 -35.68 4.24
N LEU A 121 9.79 -35.60 3.09
CA LEU A 121 9.78 -36.70 2.13
C LEU A 121 11.13 -36.79 1.42
N THR A 122 11.72 -37.98 1.41
CA THR A 122 12.81 -38.30 0.51
C THR A 122 12.30 -38.30 -0.93
N GLN A 123 13.18 -38.15 -1.92
CA GLN A 123 12.78 -38.20 -3.33
C GLN A 123 12.04 -39.50 -3.68
N ARG A 124 12.51 -40.65 -3.15
CA ARG A 124 11.86 -41.95 -3.34
C ARG A 124 10.43 -41.95 -2.81
N HIS A 125 10.22 -41.52 -1.57
CA HIS A 125 8.88 -41.47 -0.97
C HIS A 125 7.96 -40.50 -1.71
N GLY A 126 8.49 -39.35 -2.15
CA GLY A 126 7.75 -38.40 -2.97
C GLY A 126 7.26 -39.04 -4.27
N HIS A 127 8.16 -39.69 -5.01
CA HIS A 127 7.83 -40.36 -6.26
C HIS A 127 6.79 -41.47 -6.08
N GLN A 128 6.97 -42.37 -5.10
CA GLN A 128 6.02 -43.45 -4.82
C GLN A 128 4.63 -42.91 -4.45
N ARG A 129 4.57 -41.86 -3.62
CA ARG A 129 3.29 -41.21 -3.27
C ARG A 129 2.62 -40.57 -4.47
N THR A 130 3.38 -39.92 -5.35
CA THR A 130 2.83 -39.32 -6.56
C THR A 130 2.32 -40.38 -7.54
N LEU A 131 3.07 -41.45 -7.78
CA LEU A 131 2.62 -42.57 -8.63
C LEU A 131 1.34 -43.20 -8.08
N TRP A 132 1.33 -43.51 -6.79
CA TRP A 132 0.16 -44.09 -6.14
C TRP A 132 -1.06 -43.17 -6.28
N ALA A 133 -0.91 -41.88 -6.03
CA ALA A 133 -1.99 -40.91 -6.22
C ALA A 133 -2.47 -40.80 -7.68
N GLN A 134 -1.58 -40.95 -8.66
CA GLN A 134 -1.92 -40.94 -10.08
C GLN A 134 -2.68 -42.21 -10.51
N GLU A 135 -2.21 -43.39 -10.10
CA GLU A 135 -2.89 -44.67 -10.35
C GLU A 135 -4.31 -44.70 -9.77
N HIS A 136 -4.52 -43.96 -8.69
CA HIS A 136 -5.77 -43.94 -7.92
C HIS A 136 -6.57 -42.64 -8.15
N ALA A 137 -6.20 -41.81 -9.15
CA ALA A 137 -6.82 -40.51 -9.38
C ALA A 137 -8.32 -40.59 -9.73
N ALA A 138 -8.76 -41.71 -10.33
CA ALA A 138 -10.14 -41.97 -10.69
C ALA A 138 -10.97 -42.58 -9.55
N TRP A 139 -10.42 -42.72 -8.35
CA TRP A 139 -11.12 -43.35 -7.24
C TRP A 139 -12.26 -42.50 -6.70
N ASP A 140 -13.36 -43.17 -6.40
CA ASP A 140 -14.52 -42.58 -5.75
C ASP A 140 -14.30 -42.49 -4.24
N ARG A 141 -15.10 -41.66 -3.56
CA ARG A 141 -14.96 -41.38 -2.12
C ARG A 141 -14.92 -42.62 -1.23
N ILE A 142 -15.66 -43.67 -1.58
CA ILE A 142 -15.69 -44.94 -0.83
C ILE A 142 -14.36 -45.69 -0.98
N GLN A 143 -13.80 -45.71 -2.19
CA GLN A 143 -12.50 -46.34 -2.46
C GLN A 143 -11.39 -45.61 -1.70
N TRP A 144 -11.41 -44.27 -1.67
CA TRP A 144 -10.50 -43.46 -0.85
C TRP A 144 -10.57 -43.76 0.65
N GLN A 145 -11.78 -43.99 1.20
CA GLN A 145 -11.95 -44.33 2.61
C GLN A 145 -11.40 -45.71 2.97
N SER A 146 -11.42 -46.65 2.01
CA SER A 146 -10.88 -47.99 2.19
C SER A 146 -9.36 -48.09 1.99
N ALA A 147 -8.73 -47.03 1.48
CA ALA A 147 -7.30 -47.00 1.20
C ALA A 147 -6.46 -47.02 2.49
N ARG A 148 -5.58 -48.01 2.64
CA ARG A 148 -4.53 -47.98 3.67
C ARG A 148 -3.27 -47.37 3.07
N ILE A 149 -2.90 -46.20 3.59
CA ILE A 149 -1.62 -45.55 3.29
C ILE A 149 -0.54 -46.33 4.06
N GLN A 150 0.34 -47.05 3.36
CA GLN A 150 1.55 -47.66 3.92
C GLN A 150 2.65 -46.61 4.16
#